data_AF-A0A5K1ACW2-F1
#
_entry.id   AF-A0A5K1ACW2-F1
#
_cell.length_a   1.000
_cell.length_b   1.000
_cell.length_c   1.000
_cell.angle_alpha   90.00
_cell.angle_beta   90.00
_cell.angle_gamma   90.00
#
_symmetry.space_group_name_H-M   'P 1'
#
loop_
_entity.id
_entity.type
_entity.pdbx_description
1 polymer ?
#
loop_
_entity_poly.entity_id
_entity_poly.type
_entity_poly.pdbx_seq_one_letter_code
_entity_poly.pdbx_strand_id
1 'polypeptide(L)' 'KLRFWVQLPNGQWELGKIQSTSDEESYLILPEGK' A
#
# COMPACT_ATOMS: atom_id res chain seq x y z
N LYS A 1 -1.15 4.37 13.07
CA LYS A 1 -1.73 3.69 11.88
C LYS A 1 -0.57 3.35 10.95
N LEU A 2 -0.27 2.06 10.75
CA LEU A 2 0.88 1.61 9.95
C LEU A 2 0.72 2.06 8.48
N ARG A 3 1.83 2.50 7.89
CA ARG A 3 1.94 2.92 6.48
C ARG A 3 3.15 2.25 5.87
N PHE A 4 3.08 1.91 4.59
CA PHE A 4 4.14 1.24 3.86
C PHE A 4 4.32 1.90 2.49
N TRP A 5 5.56 1.96 2.05
CA TRP A 5 5.89 2.36 0.69
C TRP A 5 5.71 1.15 -0.23
N VAL A 6 4.96 1.34 -1.32
CA VAL A 6 4.74 0.34 -2.36
C VAL A 6 5.33 0.88 -3.65
N GLN A 7 6.15 0.05 -4.31
CA GLN A 7 6.62 0.36 -5.65
C GLN A 7 5.57 -0.10 -6.66
N LEU A 8 5.12 0.83 -7.50
CA LEU A 8 4.18 0.55 -8.57
C LEU A 8 4.91 -0.07 -9.78
N PRO A 9 4.18 -0.75 -10.69
CA PRO A 9 4.78 -1.34 -11.89
C PRO A 9 5.51 -0.34 -12.81
N ASN A 10 5.17 0.94 -12.74
CA ASN A 10 5.85 2.03 -13.48
C ASN A 10 7.17 2.50 -12.82
N GLY A 11 7.57 1.90 -11.69
CA GLY A 11 8.77 2.23 -10.94
C GLY A 11 8.62 3.38 -9.95
N GLN A 12 7.48 4.06 -9.91
CA GLN A 12 7.18 5.10 -8.91
C GLN A 12 6.84 4.48 -7.55
N TRP A 13 6.97 5.27 -6.51
CA TRP A 13 6.67 4.87 -5.14
C TRP A 13 5.46 5.62 -4.61
N GLU A 14 4.55 4.91 -3.95
CA GLU A 14 3.39 5.50 -3.28
C GLU A 14 3.27 5.05 -1.83
N LEU A 15 2.76 5.95 -0.98
CA LEU A 15 2.54 5.69 0.44
C LEU A 15 1.13 5.13 0.66
N GLY A 16 1.06 3.81 0.85
CA GLY A 16 -0.18 3.11 1.16
C GLY A 16 -0.48 3.09 2.66
N LYS A 17 -1.76 2.95 2.99
CA LYS A 17 -2.23 2.71 4.36
C LYS A 17 -2.73 1.28 4.48
N ILE A 18 -2.29 0.58 5.53
CA ILE A 18 -2.81 -0.77 5.82
C ILE A 18 -4.30 -0.67 6.20
N GLN A 19 -5.11 -1.45 5.51
CA GLN A 19 -6.52 -1.67 5.82
C GLN A 19 -6.69 -2.87 6.76
N SER A 20 -6.06 -3.99 6.43
CA SER A 20 -6.03 -5.21 7.24
C SER A 20 -4.74 -5.99 7.01
N THR A 21 -4.38 -6.81 7.99
CA THR A 21 -3.27 -7.75 7.91
C THR A 21 -3.79 -9.10 8.38
N SER A 22 -3.57 -10.13 7.56
CA SER A 22 -3.70 -11.54 7.95
C SER A 22 -2.30 -12.12 8.20
N ASP A 23 -2.22 -13.40 8.52
CA ASP A 23 -0.93 -14.06 8.79
C ASP A 23 -0.04 -14.14 7.54
N GLU A 24 -0.63 -14.16 6.34
CA GLU A 24 0.08 -14.38 5.08
C GLU A 24 0.23 -13.10 4.25
N GLU A 25 -0.66 -12.12 4.42
CA GLU A 25 -0.73 -10.97 3.55
C GLU A 25 -1.24 -9.70 4.26
N SER A 26 -0.94 -8.55 3.65
CA SER A 26 -1.45 -7.26 4.11
C SER A 26 -2.17 -6.56 2.97
N TYR A 27 -3.40 -6.15 3.24
CA TYR A 27 -4.24 -5.40 2.33
C TYR A 27 -4.00 -3.91 2.55
N LEU A 28 -3.63 -3.22 1.48
CA LEU A 28 -3.28 -1.81 1.47
C LEU A 28 -4.29 -1.04 0.63
N ILE A 29 -4.73 0.11 1.12
CA ILE A 29 -5.43 1.10 0.30
C ILE A 29 -4.38 2.08 -0.20
N LEU A 30 -4.21 2.11 -1.52
CA LEU A 30 -3.51 3.19 -2.20
C LEU A 30 -4.48 4.36 -2.37
N PRO A 31 -4.04 5.61 -2.16
CA PRO A 31 -4.84 6.75 -2.58
C PRO A 31 -5.03 6.65 -4.10
N GLU A 32 -6.27 6.58 -4.58
CA GLU A 32 -6.53 6.61 -6.03
C GLU A 32 -5.80 7.80 -6.65
N GLY A 33 -4.94 7.51 -7.62
CA GLY A 33 -4.29 8.53 -8.43
C GLY A 33 -5.36 9.41 -9.06
N LYS A 34 -5.22 10.72 -8.90
CA LYS A 34 -5.96 11.69 -9.71
C LYS A 34 -5.54 11.59 -11.17
#